data_AF-A0A1M7U073-F1
#
_entry.id   AF-A0A1M7U073-F1
#
_cell.length_a   1.000
_cell.length_b   1.000
_cell.length_c   1.000
_cell.angle_alpha   90.00
_cell.angle_beta   90.00
_cell.angle_gamma   90.00
#
_symmetry.space_group_name_H-M   'P 1'
#
loop_
_entity.id
_entity.type
_entity.pdbx_description
1 polymer ?
#
loop_
_entity_poly.entity_id
_entity_poly.type
_entity_poly.pdbx_seq_one_letter_code
_entity_poly.pdbx_strand_id
1 'polypeptide(L)'
;MPREEGAPAPGAEGGARDGAADGAPGAARDRTDGGADGGAKTQAPDEAHSAKRERPQDAKPRGARDEAPDGAAGGAAGGAENPAPDGARGGTPERPQDAERRGAHAGAPDGAAGAAANGAESRAPDEARSGTPERSQEAERRGARDGAADGAPGGARQRALAEMPRAARQGAQAARRGAQTAQQSAQAAQQGAQAAHLPAPLSEAALALRPVLVAGPTASGKSALALALAERLNGCVINADAIQVYGGWRVLSARPSADDEARAPHLLYGHVPMQDAHSTGRWLAEAARAIEDCARRGQTPIVVGGTGLYFAALTQGLAPIPPTPPEIRARVEALFARGGAAALREALAARDPDTLARIDARNPMRLMRALEALETTGLGLSALQARTPPPPLPPERARLVRLMPEREALYARIEARFDAMLAEGALDEAAAAAALDPPASAQAMNAIGARELIAHLHGRMTLDEARARAVQATRNYAKRQLTWLRNRMRAWPAAPDARTALALVQKS
;
A
#
# COMPACT_ATOMS: atom_id res chain seq x y z
N MET A 1 23.16 9.32 -76.20
CA MET A 1 24.50 9.84 -76.50
C MET A 1 24.76 11.12 -75.73
N PRO A 2 25.71 11.15 -74.81
CA PRO A 2 26.06 10.07 -73.86
C PRO A 2 26.10 10.63 -72.42
N ARG A 3 26.29 9.89 -71.32
CA ARG A 3 26.66 8.48 -71.04
C ARG A 3 25.64 7.95 -69.97
N GLU A 4 25.37 6.68 -69.68
CA GLU A 4 26.21 5.47 -69.59
C GLU A 4 27.25 5.60 -68.44
N GLU A 5 27.57 4.62 -67.59
CA GLU A 5 27.27 3.18 -67.47
C GLU A 5 26.81 2.88 -66.01
N GLY A 6 26.42 1.69 -65.54
CA GLY A 6 26.37 0.34 -66.11
C GLY A 6 25.61 -0.64 -65.18
N ALA A 7 25.43 -1.90 -65.60
CA ALA A 7 24.51 -2.88 -64.99
C ALA A 7 25.26 -4.17 -64.48
N PRO A 8 24.60 -5.27 -64.04
CA PRO A 8 25.15 -6.14 -62.98
C PRO A 8 25.66 -7.56 -63.38
N ALA A 9 26.41 -8.17 -62.43
CA ALA A 9 26.70 -9.61 -62.27
C ALA A 9 27.60 -10.28 -63.35
N PRO A 10 28.46 -11.28 -63.01
CA PRO A 10 28.02 -12.64 -62.62
C PRO A 10 28.86 -13.32 -61.49
N GLY A 11 28.71 -14.65 -61.32
CA GLY A 11 29.40 -15.49 -60.31
C GLY A 11 30.80 -16.01 -60.75
N ALA A 12 31.26 -17.22 -60.38
CA ALA A 12 30.60 -18.35 -59.70
C ALA A 12 31.64 -19.34 -59.08
N GLU A 13 31.18 -20.56 -58.69
CA GLU A 13 31.97 -21.77 -58.30
C GLU A 13 32.65 -21.78 -56.90
N GLY A 14 32.74 -22.91 -56.18
CA GLY A 14 32.21 -24.26 -56.45
C GLY A 14 32.52 -25.30 -55.34
N GLY A 15 31.90 -26.51 -55.42
CA GLY A 15 32.14 -27.67 -54.52
C GLY A 15 31.18 -27.75 -53.31
N ALA A 16 30.18 -28.63 -53.16
CA ALA A 16 29.76 -29.91 -53.79
C ALA A 16 30.26 -31.22 -53.11
N ARG A 17 29.31 -31.93 -52.46
CA ARG A 17 29.16 -33.39 -52.14
C ARG A 17 28.04 -33.51 -51.09
N ASP A 18 26.84 -34.00 -51.40
CA ASP A 18 26.39 -35.34 -51.86
C ASP A 18 26.31 -36.39 -50.74
N GLY A 19 25.16 -37.08 -50.65
CA GLY A 19 24.90 -38.15 -49.68
C GLY A 19 23.42 -38.39 -49.38
N ALA A 20 22.69 -39.06 -50.28
CA ALA A 20 21.27 -39.40 -50.11
C ALA A 20 20.99 -40.90 -50.35
N ALA A 21 20.14 -41.50 -49.52
CA ALA A 21 19.34 -42.73 -49.69
C ALA A 21 18.36 -42.79 -48.49
N ASP A 22 17.04 -42.98 -48.62
CA ASP A 22 16.25 -44.09 -49.20
C ASP A 22 16.33 -45.41 -48.40
N GLY A 23 15.16 -45.95 -48.01
CA GLY A 23 15.06 -47.27 -47.38
C GLY A 23 13.82 -47.52 -46.49
N ALA A 24 12.78 -48.13 -47.05
CA ALA A 24 11.66 -48.77 -46.35
C ALA A 24 11.09 -49.90 -47.26
N PRO A 25 10.15 -50.79 -46.86
CA PRO A 25 9.65 -51.13 -45.51
C PRO A 25 9.63 -52.66 -45.20
N GLY A 26 9.18 -53.06 -44.00
CA GLY A 26 8.67 -54.41 -43.70
C GLY A 26 9.67 -55.45 -43.14
N ALA A 27 9.26 -56.63 -42.65
CA ALA A 27 7.90 -57.10 -42.30
C ALA A 27 7.95 -58.40 -41.42
N ALA A 28 6.81 -58.70 -40.78
CA ALA A 28 6.27 -60.05 -40.48
C ALA A 28 6.81 -60.93 -39.30
N ARG A 29 5.83 -61.45 -38.53
CA ARG A 29 5.75 -62.75 -37.81
C ARG A 29 6.47 -62.95 -36.45
N ASP A 30 6.12 -63.94 -35.59
CA ASP A 30 4.83 -64.63 -35.26
C ASP A 30 5.08 -65.72 -34.17
N ARG A 31 4.44 -65.63 -32.97
CA ARG A 31 4.33 -66.72 -31.93
C ARG A 31 5.68 -67.29 -31.38
N THR A 32 5.86 -68.24 -30.44
CA THR A 32 5.14 -68.94 -29.31
C THR A 32 6.21 -69.71 -28.47
N ASP A 33 6.07 -70.18 -27.22
CA ASP A 33 5.01 -70.10 -26.18
C ASP A 33 5.62 -70.32 -24.75
N GLY A 34 4.81 -70.16 -23.69
CA GLY A 34 5.02 -70.72 -22.33
C GLY A 34 5.94 -69.96 -21.35
N GLY A 35 5.78 -70.08 -20.02
CA GLY A 35 4.70 -70.73 -19.26
C GLY A 35 5.02 -70.91 -17.75
N ALA A 36 3.96 -70.93 -16.90
CA ALA A 36 3.95 -71.16 -15.43
C ALA A 36 4.73 -70.14 -14.56
N ASP A 37 4.42 -69.88 -13.28
CA ASP A 37 3.29 -70.24 -12.37
C ASP A 37 3.07 -69.00 -11.45
N GLY A 38 1.93 -68.62 -10.85
CA GLY A 38 0.85 -69.37 -10.18
C GLY A 38 0.84 -68.97 -8.69
N GLY A 39 -0.25 -68.56 -8.01
CA GLY A 39 -1.63 -68.21 -8.39
C GLY A 39 -2.17 -67.10 -7.45
N ALA A 40 -3.20 -66.32 -7.76
CA ALA A 40 -4.60 -66.67 -8.06
C ALA A 40 -5.52 -66.82 -6.82
N LYS A 41 -6.41 -65.84 -6.60
CA LYS A 41 -7.79 -66.07 -6.14
C LYS A 41 -8.70 -64.88 -6.42
N THR A 42 -9.68 -65.10 -7.29
CA THR A 42 -10.71 -64.14 -7.73
C THR A 42 -12.08 -64.75 -7.43
N GLN A 43 -13.10 -63.96 -7.08
CA GLN A 43 -14.49 -64.39 -7.28
C GLN A 43 -15.54 -63.25 -7.24
N ALA A 44 -16.51 -63.39 -8.15
CA ALA A 44 -17.79 -62.70 -8.36
C ALA A 44 -18.56 -63.57 -9.41
N PRO A 45 -19.83 -63.31 -9.80
CA PRO A 45 -20.77 -62.25 -9.41
C PRO A 45 -22.17 -62.82 -9.00
N ASP A 46 -23.25 -62.38 -9.66
CA ASP A 46 -24.67 -62.86 -9.66
C ASP A 46 -25.57 -62.49 -8.44
N GLU A 47 -26.86 -62.14 -8.58
CA GLU A 47 -27.64 -61.66 -9.75
C GLU A 47 -28.85 -60.76 -9.36
N ALA A 48 -29.80 -60.52 -10.27
CA ALA A 48 -30.78 -59.42 -10.28
C ALA A 48 -31.96 -59.46 -9.28
N HIS A 49 -32.59 -58.29 -9.00
CA HIS A 49 -33.97 -58.01 -9.47
C HIS A 49 -34.50 -56.57 -9.25
N SER A 50 -35.37 -56.13 -10.18
CA SER A 50 -36.48 -55.13 -10.09
C SER A 50 -36.25 -53.80 -9.34
N ALA A 51 -36.06 -52.62 -9.96
CA ALA A 51 -36.83 -51.90 -11.00
C ALA A 51 -38.07 -51.11 -10.52
N LYS A 52 -37.99 -49.77 -10.63
CA LYS A 52 -39.12 -48.91 -11.03
C LYS A 52 -38.62 -47.67 -11.77
N ARG A 53 -39.19 -47.41 -12.95
CA ARG A 53 -39.06 -46.17 -13.74
C ARG A 53 -40.46 -45.68 -14.05
N GLU A 54 -40.68 -44.37 -13.99
CA GLU A 54 -41.74 -43.72 -14.76
C GLU A 54 -41.14 -42.49 -15.48
N ARG A 55 -41.82 -42.02 -16.53
CA ARG A 55 -41.37 -40.94 -17.44
C ARG A 55 -42.56 -40.03 -17.81
N PRO A 56 -42.31 -38.82 -18.35
CA PRO A 56 -43.28 -37.73 -18.34
C PRO A 56 -44.36 -37.82 -19.44
N GLN A 57 -45.33 -36.92 -19.35
CA GLN A 57 -46.29 -36.55 -20.41
C GLN A 57 -46.42 -35.01 -20.50
N ASP A 58 -47.10 -34.52 -21.54
CA ASP A 58 -46.83 -33.23 -22.19
C ASP A 58 -47.89 -32.11 -22.03
N ALA A 59 -47.60 -30.97 -22.68
CA ALA A 59 -48.55 -29.99 -23.27
C ALA A 59 -49.15 -28.83 -22.43
N LYS A 60 -48.50 -27.65 -22.55
CA LYS A 60 -48.99 -26.38 -23.18
C LYS A 60 -50.49 -26.23 -23.55
N PRO A 61 -51.00 -24.99 -23.81
CA PRO A 61 -50.69 -23.66 -23.23
C PRO A 61 -51.95 -22.72 -23.12
N ARG A 62 -51.74 -21.44 -22.73
CA ARG A 62 -52.49 -20.17 -23.01
C ARG A 62 -52.54 -19.29 -21.74
N GLY A 63 -52.62 -17.96 -21.81
CA GLY A 63 -52.67 -17.04 -22.96
C GLY A 63 -52.18 -15.63 -22.58
N ALA A 64 -52.22 -14.67 -23.51
CA ALA A 64 -51.64 -13.33 -23.35
C ALA A 64 -52.69 -12.21 -23.21
N ARG A 65 -52.25 -11.09 -22.62
CA ARG A 65 -52.60 -9.66 -22.83
C ARG A 65 -51.53 -8.86 -22.07
N ASP A 66 -50.77 -7.94 -22.68
CA ASP A 66 -51.10 -6.69 -23.38
C ASP A 66 -51.29 -5.49 -22.43
N GLU A 67 -50.93 -4.30 -22.95
CA GLU A 67 -51.04 -2.94 -22.38
C GLU A 67 -49.85 -2.36 -21.57
N ALA A 68 -49.03 -1.61 -22.31
CA ALA A 68 -48.55 -0.27 -21.94
C ALA A 68 -49.27 0.72 -22.90
N PRO A 69 -49.46 2.03 -22.58
CA PRO A 69 -48.34 2.98 -22.55
C PRO A 69 -48.49 4.17 -21.55
N ASP A 70 -47.63 5.18 -21.73
CA ASP A 70 -47.71 6.58 -21.28
C ASP A 70 -47.61 6.94 -19.78
N GLY A 71 -47.20 8.20 -19.52
CA GLY A 71 -47.16 8.82 -18.19
C GLY A 71 -45.88 9.59 -17.87
N ALA A 72 -45.74 10.82 -18.37
CA ALA A 72 -44.55 11.65 -18.14
C ALA A 72 -44.59 12.46 -16.84
N ALA A 73 -43.39 12.83 -16.36
CA ALA A 73 -43.08 13.92 -15.43
C ALA A 73 -43.55 13.83 -13.96
N GLY A 74 -42.97 14.68 -13.12
CA GLY A 74 -43.22 14.76 -11.67
C GLY A 74 -41.95 14.56 -10.84
N GLY A 75 -41.78 15.35 -9.79
CA GLY A 75 -40.65 15.24 -8.86
C GLY A 75 -41.03 15.75 -7.47
N ALA A 76 -40.03 16.17 -6.71
CA ALA A 76 -40.08 16.74 -5.35
C ALA A 76 -40.16 15.76 -4.15
N ALA A 77 -39.18 15.96 -3.27
CA ALA A 77 -39.13 15.85 -1.82
C ALA A 77 -40.26 15.17 -1.01
N GLY A 78 -39.82 14.32 -0.08
CA GLY A 78 -40.55 13.77 1.07
C GLY A 78 -39.79 12.54 1.59
N GLY A 79 -39.42 12.40 2.87
CA GLY A 79 -39.80 13.16 4.06
C GLY A 79 -40.75 12.33 4.92
N ALA A 80 -40.23 11.28 5.57
CA ALA A 80 -41.04 10.29 6.27
C ALA A 80 -40.40 9.89 7.63
N GLU A 81 -40.78 10.62 8.68
CA GLU A 81 -40.79 10.10 10.04
C GLU A 81 -42.20 9.58 10.35
N ASN A 82 -42.32 8.56 11.20
CA ASN A 82 -43.59 8.06 11.73
C ASN A 82 -43.33 7.32 13.07
N PRO A 83 -44.32 7.16 13.96
CA PRO A 83 -44.13 7.56 15.36
C PRO A 83 -44.16 6.41 16.36
N ALA A 84 -43.93 6.74 17.63
CA ALA A 84 -44.16 5.84 18.76
C ALA A 84 -45.66 5.75 19.15
N PRO A 85 -46.11 4.65 19.76
CA PRO A 85 -47.31 4.59 20.59
C PRO A 85 -47.03 4.99 22.05
N ASP A 86 -48.07 5.34 22.81
CA ASP A 86 -47.99 5.91 24.17
C ASP A 86 -48.78 5.11 25.23
N GLY A 87 -48.37 5.26 26.49
CA GLY A 87 -49.19 5.05 27.69
C GLY A 87 -49.09 3.70 28.42
N ALA A 88 -49.45 3.61 29.71
CA ALA A 88 -49.58 4.66 30.75
C ALA A 88 -49.75 4.04 32.16
N ARG A 89 -49.32 4.75 33.22
CA ARG A 89 -49.61 4.51 34.67
C ARG A 89 -48.93 3.25 35.27
N GLY A 90 -48.54 3.20 36.55
CA GLY A 90 -48.43 4.24 37.59
C GLY A 90 -48.38 3.63 39.01
N GLY A 91 -47.56 4.16 39.94
CA GLY A 91 -47.56 3.77 41.36
C GLY A 91 -46.21 3.88 42.10
N THR A 92 -46.14 4.78 43.09
CA THR A 92 -45.18 4.79 44.22
C THR A 92 -45.79 4.04 45.43
N PRO A 93 -45.06 3.69 46.53
CA PRO A 93 -43.89 4.34 47.16
C PRO A 93 -42.71 3.34 47.39
N GLU A 94 -41.76 3.40 48.35
CA GLU A 94 -41.50 4.25 49.54
C GLU A 94 -40.00 4.24 49.96
N ARG A 95 -39.62 5.03 50.98
CA ARG A 95 -38.32 5.01 51.71
C ARG A 95 -38.38 4.20 53.03
N PRO A 96 -37.23 3.77 53.61
CA PRO A 96 -36.30 4.61 54.40
C PRO A 96 -34.99 4.89 53.64
N GLN A 97 -34.25 6.01 53.76
CA GLN A 97 -33.74 6.82 54.89
C GLN A 97 -32.60 6.18 55.68
N ASP A 98 -31.49 6.88 56.03
CA ASP A 98 -30.65 7.97 55.45
C ASP A 98 -29.23 7.72 56.11
N ALA A 99 -28.21 8.55 56.38
CA ALA A 99 -27.69 9.93 56.22
C ALA A 99 -26.15 9.87 56.50
N GLU A 100 -25.26 10.86 56.40
CA GLU A 100 -25.20 12.21 55.79
C GLU A 100 -24.96 12.04 54.24
N ARG A 101 -24.34 12.86 53.37
CA ARG A 101 -23.49 14.08 53.44
C ARG A 101 -22.07 13.79 54.03
N ARG A 102 -21.00 14.60 53.90
CA ARG A 102 -20.71 15.83 53.11
C ARG A 102 -19.47 15.63 52.21
N GLY A 103 -19.28 16.52 51.23
CA GLY A 103 -18.12 16.53 50.32
C GLY A 103 -16.84 17.16 50.92
N ALA A 104 -15.91 17.72 50.13
CA ALA A 104 -15.99 18.07 48.70
C ALA A 104 -14.59 18.27 48.06
N HIS A 105 -14.57 18.79 46.82
CA HIS A 105 -13.41 19.25 46.03
C HIS A 105 -12.53 18.18 45.36
N ALA A 106 -11.76 18.66 44.38
CA ALA A 106 -11.04 17.88 43.37
C ALA A 106 -9.55 18.26 43.36
N GLY A 107 -8.70 17.36 42.85
CA GLY A 107 -7.27 17.61 42.65
C GLY A 107 -6.70 16.70 41.57
N ALA A 108 -6.00 17.31 40.60
CA ALA A 108 -5.20 16.65 39.58
C ALA A 108 -4.32 17.71 38.88
N PRO A 109 -3.16 17.34 38.30
CA PRO A 109 -2.21 16.33 38.76
C PRO A 109 -0.81 16.94 38.99
N ASP A 110 0.02 16.30 39.81
CA ASP A 110 1.41 16.75 40.01
C ASP A 110 2.27 16.54 38.75
N GLY A 111 3.15 17.52 38.49
CA GLY A 111 4.17 17.46 37.46
C GLY A 111 5.58 17.42 38.05
N ALA A 112 6.51 16.78 37.35
CA ALA A 112 7.92 16.72 37.75
C ALA A 112 8.80 17.41 36.70
N ALA A 113 9.32 18.60 37.04
CA ALA A 113 10.37 19.28 36.31
C ALA A 113 11.39 19.82 37.33
N GLY A 114 12.66 19.46 37.18
CA GLY A 114 13.73 19.87 38.08
C GLY A 114 15.06 19.81 37.36
N ALA A 115 15.76 20.94 37.26
CA ALA A 115 17.04 21.06 36.58
C ALA A 115 17.90 22.14 37.25
N ALA A 116 19.22 21.99 37.13
CA ALA A 116 20.27 22.93 37.51
C ALA A 116 20.42 23.26 39.02
N ALA A 117 21.55 22.83 39.59
CA ALA A 117 22.26 23.54 40.64
C ALA A 117 23.75 23.56 40.25
N ASN A 118 24.43 24.69 40.43
CA ASN A 118 25.84 24.85 40.06
C ASN A 118 26.77 24.38 41.18
N GLY A 119 27.97 23.92 40.83
CA GLY A 119 29.07 23.68 41.77
C GLY A 119 30.16 24.76 41.67
N ALA A 120 30.86 24.99 42.78
CA ALA A 120 32.09 25.77 42.85
C ALA A 120 32.94 25.31 44.05
N GLU A 121 34.23 25.64 44.02
CA GLU A 121 35.24 25.41 45.07
C GLU A 121 35.59 23.94 45.43
N SER A 122 36.74 23.68 46.08
CA SER A 122 38.12 23.92 45.63
C SER A 122 39.11 23.08 46.48
N ARG A 123 40.15 22.52 45.85
CA ARG A 123 41.54 22.35 46.37
C ARG A 123 42.37 21.39 45.51
N ALA A 124 43.67 21.63 45.53
CA ALA A 124 44.78 20.85 44.96
C ALA A 124 45.96 20.97 45.98
N PRO A 125 47.19 20.47 45.74
CA PRO A 125 47.67 19.65 44.61
C PRO A 125 48.42 18.37 45.08
N ASP A 126 49.05 17.67 44.13
CA ASP A 126 50.42 17.15 44.33
C ASP A 126 51.20 17.24 43.00
N GLU A 127 52.53 17.22 43.04
CA GLU A 127 53.43 17.51 41.92
C GLU A 127 54.26 16.29 41.48
N ALA A 128 54.65 16.22 40.19
CA ALA A 128 56.02 15.82 39.80
C ALA A 128 56.32 15.97 38.29
N ARG A 129 57.37 16.74 37.97
CA ARG A 129 58.45 16.46 36.98
C ARG A 129 58.04 16.19 35.51
N SER A 130 58.24 17.11 34.56
CA SER A 130 59.49 17.68 33.99
C SER A 130 60.28 16.73 33.07
N GLY A 131 60.39 17.06 31.77
CA GLY A 131 61.20 16.29 30.81
C GLY A 131 61.11 16.75 29.35
N THR A 132 61.95 17.71 28.95
CA THR A 132 62.18 18.21 27.57
C THR A 132 63.58 18.85 27.51
N PRO A 133 64.18 19.15 26.33
CA PRO A 133 63.78 18.91 24.93
C PRO A 133 64.92 18.26 24.09
N GLU A 134 64.88 18.43 22.74
CA GLU A 134 66.01 18.27 21.78
C GLU A 134 66.52 16.82 21.55
N ARG A 135 67.22 16.42 20.47
CA ARG A 135 67.71 17.01 19.18
C ARG A 135 67.87 15.81 18.17
N SER A 136 68.14 15.89 16.86
CA SER A 136 68.46 16.97 15.91
C SER A 136 68.07 16.56 14.45
N GLN A 137 68.79 17.09 13.44
CA GLN A 137 68.93 16.66 12.04
C GLN A 137 69.31 15.16 11.88
N GLU A 138 69.14 14.42 10.76
CA GLU A 138 69.56 14.61 9.35
C GLU A 138 68.89 13.48 8.48
N ALA A 139 68.94 13.36 7.14
CA ALA A 139 69.57 14.11 6.04
C ALA A 139 68.74 13.93 4.74
N GLU A 140 69.07 14.71 3.70
CA GLU A 140 68.56 14.49 2.33
C GLU A 140 69.20 13.27 1.65
N ARG A 141 68.48 12.55 0.76
CA ARG A 141 68.82 12.33 -0.70
C ARG A 141 68.38 10.97 -1.29
N ARG A 142 68.05 11.05 -2.60
CA ARG A 142 67.93 9.97 -3.61
C ARG A 142 66.76 8.98 -3.42
N GLY A 143 66.27 8.45 -4.55
CA GLY A 143 65.30 7.33 -4.54
C GLY A 143 64.09 7.49 -5.47
N ALA A 144 64.26 7.91 -6.73
CA ALA A 144 63.18 7.80 -7.70
C ALA A 144 63.10 6.36 -8.23
N ARG A 145 62.00 5.64 -7.95
CA ARG A 145 61.47 4.51 -8.73
C ARG A 145 60.09 4.05 -8.25
N ASP A 146 59.30 3.63 -9.24
CA ASP A 146 58.28 2.57 -9.25
C ASP A 146 57.19 2.57 -8.15
N GLY A 147 55.93 2.74 -8.58
CA GLY A 147 54.76 2.69 -7.68
C GLY A 147 53.46 3.21 -8.29
N ALA A 148 52.94 2.53 -9.32
CA ALA A 148 51.57 2.79 -9.80
C ALA A 148 50.55 2.09 -8.88
N ALA A 149 49.61 2.85 -8.32
CA ALA A 149 48.49 2.34 -7.52
C ALA A 149 47.29 3.28 -7.64
N ASP A 150 46.08 2.72 -7.59
CA ASP A 150 44.84 3.44 -7.90
C ASP A 150 44.49 4.56 -6.90
N GLY A 151 44.05 5.70 -7.45
CA GLY A 151 43.65 6.88 -6.68
C GLY A 151 42.44 7.57 -7.30
N ALA A 152 41.23 7.31 -6.77
CA ALA A 152 39.99 7.90 -7.26
C ALA A 152 39.98 9.44 -7.15
N PRO A 153 39.31 10.18 -8.07
CA PRO A 153 39.37 11.64 -8.17
C PRO A 153 38.54 12.41 -7.10
N GLY A 154 38.60 11.97 -5.84
CA GLY A 154 37.94 12.64 -4.70
C GLY A 154 38.83 13.65 -3.94
N GLY A 155 40.12 13.34 -3.77
CA GLY A 155 41.00 14.06 -2.83
C GLY A 155 41.20 15.54 -3.14
N ALA A 156 41.38 15.91 -4.42
CA ALA A 156 41.62 17.30 -4.82
C ALA A 156 40.43 18.23 -4.48
N ARG A 157 39.19 17.76 -4.69
CA ARG A 157 37.98 18.51 -4.33
C ARG A 157 37.79 18.67 -2.82
N GLN A 158 38.23 17.69 -2.02
CA GLN A 158 38.13 17.78 -0.57
C GLN A 158 39.20 18.72 0.03
N ARG A 159 40.44 18.70 -0.47
CA ARG A 159 41.50 19.64 -0.02
C ARG A 159 41.16 21.08 -0.36
N ALA A 160 40.65 21.36 -1.57
CA ALA A 160 40.19 22.70 -1.94
C ALA A 160 39.06 23.24 -1.02
N LEU A 161 38.18 22.37 -0.50
CA LEU A 161 37.17 22.74 0.50
C LEU A 161 37.72 22.89 1.92
N ALA A 162 38.91 22.36 2.20
CA ALA A 162 39.54 22.39 3.52
C ALA A 162 40.26 23.71 3.82
N GLU A 163 40.57 24.53 2.80
CA GLU A 163 41.30 25.80 2.92
C GLU A 163 40.41 27.06 2.82
N MET A 164 39.18 26.95 2.31
CA MET A 164 38.29 28.11 2.15
C MET A 164 37.95 28.80 3.49
N PRO A 165 37.77 30.14 3.54
CA PRO A 165 37.28 30.83 4.74
C PRO A 165 35.96 30.25 5.27
N ARG A 166 35.76 30.27 6.60
CA ARG A 166 34.62 29.60 7.27
C ARG A 166 33.25 30.06 6.73
N ALA A 167 33.11 31.37 6.45
CA ALA A 167 31.92 31.96 5.84
C ALA A 167 31.68 31.46 4.40
N ALA A 168 32.71 31.24 3.60
CA ALA A 168 32.57 30.72 2.23
C ALA A 168 32.08 29.27 2.21
N ARG A 169 32.52 28.43 3.16
CA ARG A 169 31.99 27.05 3.32
C ARG A 169 30.53 27.06 3.76
N GLN A 170 30.17 27.94 4.70
CA GLN A 170 28.78 28.12 5.15
C GLN A 170 27.88 28.62 4.00
N GLY A 171 28.34 29.59 3.21
CA GLY A 171 27.66 30.06 2.00
C GLY A 171 27.47 28.95 0.96
N ALA A 172 28.51 28.15 0.68
CA ALA A 172 28.42 27.02 -0.25
C ALA A 172 27.47 25.90 0.25
N GLN A 173 27.43 25.64 1.56
CA GLN A 173 26.48 24.69 2.15
C GLN A 173 25.05 25.23 2.14
N ALA A 174 24.84 26.51 2.45
CA ALA A 174 23.54 27.18 2.38
C ALA A 174 23.01 27.21 0.94
N ALA A 175 23.86 27.53 -0.05
CA ALA A 175 23.51 27.51 -1.46
C ALA A 175 23.13 26.09 -1.94
N ARG A 176 23.86 25.04 -1.50
CA ARG A 176 23.50 23.65 -1.80
C ARG A 176 22.18 23.23 -1.17
N ARG A 177 21.92 23.60 0.09
CA ARG A 177 20.63 23.35 0.75
C ARG A 177 19.50 24.08 0.05
N GLY A 178 19.68 25.37 -0.27
CA GLY A 178 18.69 26.15 -1.03
C GLY A 178 18.40 25.56 -2.41
N ALA A 179 19.43 25.12 -3.14
CA ALA A 179 19.25 24.43 -4.42
C ALA A 179 18.50 23.09 -4.26
N GLN A 180 18.82 22.28 -3.24
CA GLN A 180 18.10 21.04 -2.94
C GLN A 180 16.64 21.30 -2.56
N THR A 181 16.35 22.27 -1.70
CA THR A 181 14.99 22.65 -1.32
C THR A 181 14.21 23.21 -2.52
N ALA A 182 14.84 24.00 -3.40
CA ALA A 182 14.21 24.48 -4.63
C ALA A 182 13.93 23.35 -5.62
N GLN A 183 14.86 22.40 -5.77
CA GLN A 183 14.70 21.23 -6.64
C GLN A 183 13.62 20.27 -6.11
N GLN A 184 13.57 20.02 -4.80
CA GLN A 184 12.48 19.30 -4.14
C GLN A 184 11.13 20.02 -4.29
N SER A 185 11.10 21.35 -4.16
CA SER A 185 9.88 22.15 -4.37
C SER A 185 9.38 22.09 -5.82
N ALA A 186 10.30 22.14 -6.79
CA ALA A 186 9.99 22.00 -8.21
C ALA A 186 9.49 20.57 -8.55
N GLN A 187 10.11 19.54 -7.95
CA GLN A 187 9.64 18.16 -8.08
C GLN A 187 8.26 17.96 -7.44
N ALA A 188 8.01 18.52 -6.25
CA ALA A 188 6.69 18.51 -5.61
C ALA A 188 5.62 19.24 -6.44
N ALA A 189 5.98 20.35 -7.09
CA ALA A 189 5.09 21.06 -8.02
C ALA A 189 4.81 20.24 -9.29
N GLN A 190 5.81 19.58 -9.87
CA GLN A 190 5.63 18.68 -11.03
C GLN A 190 4.81 17.43 -10.67
N GLN A 191 5.05 16.84 -9.50
CA GLN A 191 4.21 15.75 -8.96
C GLN A 191 2.77 16.22 -8.72
N GLY A 192 2.58 17.46 -8.26
CA GLY A 192 1.27 18.10 -8.15
C GLY A 192 0.57 18.22 -9.51
N ALA A 193 1.28 18.69 -10.55
CA ALA A 193 0.76 18.79 -11.91
C ALA A 193 0.37 17.41 -12.49
N GLN A 194 1.16 16.37 -12.22
CA GLN A 194 0.81 14.99 -12.62
C GLN A 194 -0.36 14.41 -11.81
N ALA A 195 -0.49 14.76 -10.53
CA ALA A 195 -1.59 14.33 -9.66
C ALA A 195 -2.93 15.04 -9.94
N ALA A 196 -2.94 16.08 -10.79
CA ALA A 196 -4.14 16.83 -11.13
C ALA A 196 -5.06 16.11 -12.15
N HIS A 197 -4.54 15.13 -12.91
CA HIS A 197 -5.33 14.38 -13.88
C HIS A 197 -5.68 12.98 -13.33
N LEU A 198 -6.93 12.81 -12.92
CA LEU A 198 -7.49 11.48 -12.66
C LEU A 198 -7.44 10.64 -13.96
N PRO A 199 -7.21 9.32 -13.88
CA PRO A 199 -7.26 8.49 -15.08
C PRO A 199 -8.67 8.44 -15.66
N ALA A 200 -8.73 8.31 -16.99
CA ALA A 200 -9.95 7.95 -17.71
C ALA A 200 -10.44 6.54 -17.31
N PRO A 201 -11.69 6.16 -17.68
CA PRO A 201 -12.13 4.78 -17.65
C PRO A 201 -11.15 3.83 -18.35
N LEU A 202 -10.98 2.63 -17.80
CA LEU A 202 -10.13 1.60 -18.39
C LEU A 202 -10.67 1.15 -19.75
N SER A 203 -9.75 0.71 -20.62
CA SER A 203 -10.04 0.20 -21.94
C SER A 203 -10.91 -1.06 -21.88
N GLU A 204 -11.76 -1.25 -22.89
CA GLU A 204 -12.57 -2.47 -23.02
C GLU A 204 -11.70 -3.74 -23.07
N ALA A 205 -10.46 -3.67 -23.57
CA ALA A 205 -9.50 -4.76 -23.52
C ALA A 205 -9.08 -5.11 -22.07
N ALA A 206 -8.79 -4.11 -21.24
CA ALA A 206 -8.47 -4.32 -19.82
C ALA A 206 -9.69 -4.82 -19.02
N LEU A 207 -10.88 -4.30 -19.32
CA LEU A 207 -12.13 -4.73 -18.69
C LEU A 207 -12.58 -6.14 -19.13
N ALA A 208 -12.26 -6.58 -20.36
CA ALA A 208 -12.58 -7.92 -20.86
C ALA A 208 -11.83 -9.04 -20.13
N LEU A 209 -10.62 -8.78 -19.61
CA LEU A 209 -9.87 -9.73 -18.78
C LEU A 209 -10.50 -9.94 -17.38
N ARG A 210 -11.50 -9.12 -17.02
CA ARG A 210 -12.20 -9.11 -15.73
C ARG A 210 -11.23 -9.10 -14.54
N PRO A 211 -10.56 -7.96 -14.28
CA PRO A 211 -9.55 -7.81 -13.24
C PRO A 211 -10.01 -8.30 -11.87
N VAL A 212 -9.10 -8.89 -11.09
CA VAL A 212 -9.40 -9.44 -9.77
C VAL A 212 -9.02 -8.44 -8.68
N LEU A 213 -9.91 -8.18 -7.73
CA LEU A 213 -9.68 -7.25 -6.62
C LEU A 213 -9.74 -8.02 -5.29
N VAL A 214 -8.59 -8.10 -4.61
CA VAL A 214 -8.38 -8.89 -3.39
C VAL A 214 -8.17 -7.96 -2.20
N ALA A 215 -9.26 -7.66 -1.50
CA ALA A 215 -9.25 -6.85 -0.29
C ALA A 215 -9.15 -7.72 0.99
N GLY A 216 -8.64 -7.16 2.09
CA GLY A 216 -8.53 -7.89 3.36
C GLY A 216 -7.61 -7.21 4.36
N PRO A 217 -7.69 -7.50 5.67
CA PRO A 217 -6.79 -6.92 6.65
C PRO A 217 -5.34 -7.41 6.47
N THR A 218 -4.39 -6.77 7.13
CA THR A 218 -3.01 -7.30 7.27
C THR A 218 -3.02 -8.72 7.88
N ALA A 219 -2.00 -9.52 7.60
CA ALA A 219 -1.87 -10.94 7.98
C ALA A 219 -3.00 -11.92 7.53
N SER A 220 -3.99 -11.48 6.74
CA SER A 220 -5.12 -12.35 6.34
C SER A 220 -4.82 -13.44 5.29
N GLY A 221 -3.65 -13.43 4.64
CA GLY A 221 -3.28 -14.36 3.55
C GLY A 221 -3.41 -13.79 2.13
N LYS A 222 -3.62 -12.47 1.98
CA LYS A 222 -3.77 -11.78 0.68
C LYS A 222 -2.68 -12.10 -0.35
N SER A 223 -1.40 -12.02 0.01
CA SER A 223 -0.29 -12.13 -0.95
C SER A 223 -0.24 -13.51 -1.59
N ALA A 224 -0.31 -14.57 -0.76
CA ALA A 224 -0.38 -15.96 -1.23
C ALA A 224 -1.61 -16.22 -2.13
N LEU A 225 -2.76 -15.60 -1.83
CA LEU A 225 -3.94 -15.65 -2.70
C LEU A 225 -3.70 -14.94 -4.04
N ALA A 226 -3.12 -13.75 -4.05
CA ALA A 226 -2.85 -13.00 -5.26
C ALA A 226 -1.83 -13.71 -6.18
N LEU A 227 -0.79 -14.33 -5.58
CA LEU A 227 0.19 -15.12 -6.33
C LEU A 227 -0.42 -16.41 -6.90
N ALA A 228 -1.19 -17.16 -6.09
CA ALA A 228 -1.89 -18.35 -6.58
C ALA A 228 -2.98 -18.03 -7.64
N LEU A 229 -3.48 -16.80 -7.67
CA LEU A 229 -4.32 -16.28 -8.76
C LEU A 229 -3.48 -15.91 -10.00
N ALA A 230 -2.31 -15.31 -9.81
CA ALA A 230 -1.42 -14.93 -10.91
C ALA A 230 -0.93 -16.15 -11.69
N GLU A 231 -0.43 -17.17 -10.99
CA GLU A 231 0.00 -18.46 -11.57
C GLU A 231 -1.12 -19.16 -12.36
N ARG A 232 -2.39 -18.97 -11.95
CA ARG A 232 -3.57 -19.62 -12.57
C ARG A 232 -4.21 -18.83 -13.71
N LEU A 233 -3.97 -17.53 -13.81
CA LEU A 233 -4.69 -16.61 -14.71
C LEU A 233 -3.76 -15.86 -15.68
N ASN A 234 -2.51 -16.29 -15.82
CA ASN A 234 -1.43 -15.50 -16.44
C ASN A 234 -1.42 -14.07 -15.87
N GLY A 235 -1.54 -13.95 -14.56
CA GLY A 235 -1.84 -12.69 -13.90
C GLY A 235 -0.61 -11.86 -13.55
N CYS A 236 -0.86 -10.58 -13.29
CA CYS A 236 0.12 -9.65 -12.73
C CYS A 236 -0.46 -9.00 -11.48
N VAL A 237 0.33 -8.98 -10.41
CA VAL A 237 -0.09 -8.51 -9.09
C VAL A 237 0.18 -7.01 -8.98
N ILE A 238 -0.82 -6.23 -8.54
CA ILE A 238 -0.75 -4.77 -8.44
C ILE A 238 -1.05 -4.37 -7.00
N ASN A 239 -0.12 -3.65 -6.37
CA ASN A 239 -0.22 -3.21 -4.99
C ASN A 239 -1.38 -2.22 -4.75
N ALA A 240 -2.21 -2.48 -3.74
CA ALA A 240 -3.22 -1.57 -3.19
C ALA A 240 -3.03 -1.33 -1.67
N ASP A 241 -1.78 -1.23 -1.22
CA ASP A 241 -1.39 -0.84 0.14
C ASP A 241 -0.48 0.40 0.16
N ALA A 242 -0.91 1.43 0.90
CA ALA A 242 -0.29 2.75 0.95
C ALA A 242 1.06 2.82 1.68
N ILE A 243 1.50 1.75 2.36
CA ILE A 243 2.86 1.68 2.94
C ILE A 243 3.81 0.88 2.03
N GLN A 244 3.29 -0.16 1.36
CA GLN A 244 4.09 -1.05 0.50
C GLN A 244 4.70 -0.35 -0.73
N VAL A 245 4.27 0.88 -1.06
CA VAL A 245 4.86 1.74 -2.11
C VAL A 245 6.23 2.32 -1.75
N TYR A 246 6.58 2.50 -0.47
CA TYR A 246 7.76 3.28 -0.06
C TYR A 246 9.06 2.46 -0.01
N GLY A 247 10.01 2.75 -0.90
CA GLY A 247 11.22 1.94 -1.15
C GLY A 247 11.87 1.33 0.08
N GLY A 248 12.15 2.13 1.11
CA GLY A 248 12.82 1.71 2.34
C GLY A 248 12.05 0.78 3.30
N TRP A 249 10.82 0.36 2.97
CA TRP A 249 10.05 -0.62 3.76
C TRP A 249 9.73 -1.90 2.97
N ARG A 250 10.64 -2.87 2.92
CA ARG A 250 10.39 -4.21 2.34
C ARG A 250 9.87 -5.17 3.42
N VAL A 251 10.57 -5.29 4.54
CA VAL A 251 10.27 -6.22 5.64
C VAL A 251 9.07 -5.75 6.46
N LEU A 252 9.10 -4.55 7.04
CA LEU A 252 8.02 -4.05 7.92
C LEU A 252 6.68 -3.84 7.19
N SER A 253 6.72 -3.56 5.89
CA SER A 253 5.49 -3.51 5.08
C SER A 253 5.02 -4.90 4.64
N ALA A 254 5.87 -5.92 4.76
CA ALA A 254 5.74 -7.27 4.21
C ALA A 254 5.38 -7.27 2.72
N ARG A 255 6.31 -6.79 1.91
CA ARG A 255 6.30 -6.99 0.46
C ARG A 255 6.33 -8.48 0.10
N PRO A 256 5.98 -8.82 -1.15
CA PRO A 256 6.41 -10.08 -1.77
C PRO A 256 7.90 -10.38 -1.52
N SER A 257 8.25 -11.66 -1.35
CA SER A 257 9.64 -12.12 -1.35
C SER A 257 10.25 -12.04 -2.75
N ALA A 258 11.56 -12.23 -2.87
CA ALA A 258 12.21 -12.35 -4.18
C ALA A 258 11.67 -13.57 -4.96
N ASP A 259 11.32 -14.65 -4.25
CA ASP A 259 10.74 -15.87 -4.85
C ASP A 259 9.30 -15.62 -5.37
N ASP A 260 8.49 -14.85 -4.63
CA ASP A 260 7.16 -14.43 -5.08
C ASP A 260 7.23 -13.47 -6.27
N GLU A 261 8.20 -12.54 -6.28
CA GLU A 261 8.50 -11.62 -7.39
C GLU A 261 9.03 -12.36 -8.64
N ALA A 262 9.74 -13.48 -8.46
CA ALA A 262 10.21 -14.33 -9.56
C ALA A 262 9.09 -15.20 -10.16
N ARG A 263 8.09 -15.58 -9.36
CA ARG A 263 6.95 -16.43 -9.79
C ARG A 263 5.85 -15.67 -10.53
N ALA A 264 5.62 -14.39 -10.21
CA ALA A 264 4.69 -13.53 -10.94
C ALA A 264 5.13 -12.06 -10.90
N PRO A 265 4.84 -11.26 -11.94
CA PRO A 265 5.14 -9.83 -11.91
C PRO A 265 4.37 -9.11 -10.80
N HIS A 266 5.07 -8.29 -10.03
CA HIS A 266 4.52 -7.51 -8.92
C HIS A 266 4.79 -6.01 -9.17
N LEU A 267 3.73 -5.21 -9.26
CA LEU A 267 3.77 -3.79 -9.62
C LEU A 267 3.33 -2.87 -8.47
N LEU A 268 3.87 -1.64 -8.49
CA LEU A 268 3.63 -0.57 -7.51
C LEU A 268 4.08 -0.90 -6.06
N TYR A 269 5.11 -1.74 -5.94
CA TYR A 269 5.85 -2.01 -4.71
C TYR A 269 7.18 -1.24 -4.73
N GLY A 270 7.49 -0.50 -3.66
CA GLY A 270 8.80 0.10 -3.44
C GLY A 270 9.26 1.21 -4.38
N HIS A 271 8.40 1.68 -5.30
CA HIS A 271 8.75 2.66 -6.33
C HIS A 271 8.75 4.13 -5.86
N VAL A 272 8.30 4.41 -4.62
CA VAL A 272 8.20 5.77 -4.06
C VAL A 272 9.34 6.02 -3.06
N PRO A 273 10.13 7.12 -3.19
CA PRO A 273 11.13 7.49 -2.18
C PRO A 273 10.51 7.74 -0.79
N MET A 274 11.29 7.51 0.27
CA MET A 274 10.82 7.63 1.67
C MET A 274 10.39 9.05 2.07
N GLN A 275 10.99 10.05 1.43
CA GLN A 275 10.75 11.47 1.60
C GLN A 275 9.62 12.03 0.71
N ASP A 276 9.17 11.27 -0.29
CA ASP A 276 8.14 11.71 -1.24
C ASP A 276 6.73 11.60 -0.66
N ALA A 277 5.81 12.43 -1.16
CA ALA A 277 4.40 12.32 -0.83
C ALA A 277 3.69 11.32 -1.77
N HIS A 278 2.84 10.46 -1.19
CA HIS A 278 1.95 9.57 -1.93
C HIS A 278 0.47 9.82 -1.59
N SER A 279 -0.37 9.86 -2.62
CA SER A 279 -1.79 10.19 -2.49
C SER A 279 -2.66 9.12 -3.15
N THR A 280 -3.97 9.12 -2.83
CA THR A 280 -4.92 8.21 -3.50
C THR A 280 -5.09 8.57 -4.98
N GLY A 281 -4.99 9.85 -5.35
CA GLY A 281 -5.03 10.28 -6.77
C GLY A 281 -3.82 9.80 -7.55
N ARG A 282 -2.61 9.93 -6.97
CA ARG A 282 -1.37 9.41 -7.56
C ARG A 282 -1.43 7.90 -7.71
N TRP A 283 -1.78 7.17 -6.64
CA TRP A 283 -1.98 5.71 -6.71
C TRP A 283 -3.02 5.32 -7.77
N LEU A 284 -4.13 6.04 -7.89
CA LEU A 284 -5.19 5.71 -8.84
C LEU A 284 -4.70 5.83 -10.29
N ALA A 285 -3.95 6.88 -10.61
CA ALA A 285 -3.36 7.07 -11.94
C ALA A 285 -2.25 6.02 -12.24
N GLU A 286 -1.43 5.68 -11.25
CA GLU A 286 -0.41 4.63 -11.36
C GLU A 286 -1.04 3.24 -11.52
N ALA A 287 -2.09 2.92 -10.75
CA ALA A 287 -2.80 1.65 -10.79
C ALA A 287 -3.60 1.46 -12.09
N ALA A 288 -4.26 2.50 -12.59
CA ALA A 288 -4.94 2.45 -13.89
C ALA A 288 -3.93 2.14 -15.03
N ARG A 289 -2.78 2.82 -15.05
CA ARG A 289 -1.69 2.52 -16.00
C ARG A 289 -1.17 1.10 -15.85
N ALA A 290 -0.92 0.63 -14.62
CA ALA A 290 -0.50 -0.74 -14.37
C ALA A 290 -1.52 -1.77 -14.88
N ILE A 291 -2.83 -1.53 -14.69
CA ILE A 291 -3.90 -2.40 -15.21
C ILE A 291 -3.87 -2.46 -16.75
N GLU A 292 -3.76 -1.32 -17.44
CA GLU A 292 -3.62 -1.27 -18.90
C GLU A 292 -2.34 -1.96 -19.39
N ASP A 293 -1.22 -1.78 -18.68
CA ASP A 293 0.07 -2.37 -19.03
C ASP A 293 0.09 -3.89 -18.88
N CYS A 294 -0.68 -4.44 -17.94
CA CYS A 294 -0.96 -5.87 -17.84
C CYS A 294 -1.86 -6.35 -18.99
N ALA A 295 -2.93 -5.60 -19.28
CA ALA A 295 -3.89 -5.97 -20.33
C ALA A 295 -3.24 -6.03 -21.72
N ARG A 296 -2.37 -5.07 -22.06
CA ARG A 296 -1.60 -5.08 -23.33
C ARG A 296 -0.60 -6.23 -23.44
N ARG A 297 -0.30 -6.94 -22.35
CA ARG A 297 0.53 -8.17 -22.32
C ARG A 297 -0.32 -9.45 -22.30
N GLY A 298 -1.65 -9.34 -22.36
CA GLY A 298 -2.55 -10.47 -22.17
C GLY A 298 -2.55 -11.03 -20.74
N GLN A 299 -2.17 -10.21 -19.75
CA GLN A 299 -2.05 -10.63 -18.36
C GLN A 299 -3.23 -10.16 -17.50
N THR A 300 -3.84 -11.07 -16.74
CA THR A 300 -4.98 -10.74 -15.87
C THR A 300 -4.55 -9.81 -14.73
N PRO A 301 -5.08 -8.58 -14.60
CA PRO A 301 -4.67 -7.67 -13.54
C PRO A 301 -5.25 -8.10 -12.18
N ILE A 302 -4.42 -8.23 -11.15
CA ILE A 302 -4.80 -8.69 -9.80
C ILE A 302 -4.43 -7.60 -8.79
N VAL A 303 -5.39 -6.74 -8.44
CA VAL A 303 -5.21 -5.63 -7.50
C VAL A 303 -5.40 -6.13 -6.08
N VAL A 304 -4.33 -6.16 -5.27
CA VAL A 304 -4.34 -6.75 -3.92
C VAL A 304 -3.86 -5.76 -2.86
N GLY A 305 -4.57 -5.64 -1.74
CA GLY A 305 -4.13 -4.68 -0.73
C GLY A 305 -4.99 -4.51 0.52
N GLY A 306 -4.47 -3.68 1.43
CA GLY A 306 -5.09 -3.35 2.70
C GLY A 306 -5.75 -1.96 2.75
N THR A 307 -5.55 -1.11 1.74
CA THR A 307 -6.01 0.28 1.75
C THR A 307 -7.39 0.41 1.12
N GLY A 308 -8.42 0.34 1.96
CA GLY A 308 -9.82 0.40 1.50
C GLY A 308 -10.20 1.66 0.70
N LEU A 309 -9.48 2.77 0.91
CA LEU A 309 -9.67 4.02 0.15
C LEU A 309 -9.15 3.91 -1.29
N TYR A 310 -8.11 3.10 -1.54
CA TYR A 310 -7.59 2.84 -2.89
C TYR A 310 -8.62 2.04 -3.70
N PHE A 311 -9.16 0.95 -3.13
CA PHE A 311 -10.26 0.21 -3.76
C PHE A 311 -11.51 1.05 -4.00
N ALA A 312 -11.88 1.93 -3.06
CA ALA A 312 -12.98 2.88 -3.27
C ALA A 312 -12.69 3.84 -4.44
N ALA A 313 -11.50 4.45 -4.51
CA ALA A 313 -11.14 5.33 -5.63
C ALA A 313 -11.16 4.62 -7.00
N LEU A 314 -10.72 3.36 -7.05
CA LEU A 314 -10.72 2.54 -8.26
C LEU A 314 -12.13 2.13 -8.72
N THR A 315 -13.04 1.84 -7.78
CA THR A 315 -14.36 1.23 -8.07
C THR A 315 -15.57 2.14 -7.83
N GLN A 316 -15.37 3.34 -7.29
CA GLN A 316 -16.41 4.35 -7.03
C GLN A 316 -16.01 5.75 -7.55
N GLY A 317 -14.83 5.86 -8.17
CA GLY A 317 -14.25 7.13 -8.59
C GLY A 317 -13.62 7.92 -7.44
N LEU A 318 -12.96 9.01 -7.78
CA LEU A 318 -12.36 9.96 -6.83
C LEU A 318 -12.74 11.38 -7.25
N ALA A 319 -13.15 12.23 -6.31
CA ALA A 319 -13.44 13.62 -6.64
C ALA A 319 -12.18 14.34 -7.15
N PRO A 320 -12.24 15.09 -8.27
CA PRO A 320 -11.11 15.85 -8.80
C PRO A 320 -10.86 17.08 -7.92
N ILE A 321 -10.03 16.91 -6.89
CA ILE A 321 -9.56 18.01 -6.04
C ILE A 321 -8.10 18.29 -6.41
N PRO A 322 -7.75 19.47 -6.92
CA PRO A 322 -6.37 19.82 -7.26
C PRO A 322 -5.45 19.79 -6.02
N PRO A 323 -4.12 19.71 -6.21
CA PRO A 323 -3.15 19.79 -5.12
C PRO A 323 -3.36 21.08 -4.33
N THR A 324 -3.59 20.96 -3.02
CA THR A 324 -3.76 22.15 -2.17
C THR A 324 -2.41 22.86 -1.97
N PRO A 325 -2.31 24.16 -2.35
CA PRO A 325 -1.08 24.94 -2.27
C PRO A 325 -0.50 25.02 -0.85
N PRO A 326 0.83 25.18 -0.71
CA PRO A 326 1.51 25.23 0.59
C PRO A 326 0.97 26.32 1.53
N GLU A 327 0.63 27.50 1.00
CA GLU A 327 0.12 28.65 1.75
C GLU A 327 -1.34 28.48 2.22
N ILE A 328 -2.11 27.59 1.58
CA ILE A 328 -3.43 27.19 2.09
C ILE A 328 -3.24 26.21 3.26
N ARG A 329 -2.38 25.20 3.08
CA ARG A 329 -2.04 24.23 4.12
C ARG A 329 -1.49 24.91 5.38
N ALA A 330 -0.50 25.78 5.23
CA ALA A 330 0.11 26.50 6.34
C ALA A 330 -0.91 27.37 7.12
N ARG A 331 -1.89 27.98 6.45
CA ARG A 331 -2.96 28.76 7.11
C ARG A 331 -3.94 27.86 7.89
N VAL A 332 -4.29 26.70 7.35
CA VAL A 332 -5.14 25.69 8.02
C VAL A 332 -4.41 25.01 9.19
N GLU A 333 -3.13 24.69 9.03
CA GLU A 333 -2.25 24.20 10.12
C GLU A 333 -2.08 25.23 11.23
N ALA A 334 -1.86 26.51 10.89
CA ALA A 334 -1.78 27.58 11.88
C ALA A 334 -3.12 27.84 12.60
N LEU A 335 -4.26 27.62 11.94
CA LEU A 335 -5.58 27.64 12.59
C LEU A 335 -5.73 26.50 13.60
N PHE A 336 -5.33 25.28 13.23
CA PHE A 336 -5.30 24.13 14.14
C PHE A 336 -4.35 24.36 15.32
N ALA A 337 -3.17 24.93 15.09
CA ALA A 337 -2.19 25.23 16.14
C ALA A 337 -2.69 26.27 17.17
N ARG A 338 -3.52 27.24 16.75
CA ARG A 338 -4.08 28.27 17.65
C ARG A 338 -5.31 27.83 18.43
N GLY A 339 -6.21 27.06 17.82
CA GLY A 339 -7.54 26.77 18.39
C GLY A 339 -8.00 25.31 18.29
N GLY A 340 -7.10 24.39 17.95
CA GLY A 340 -7.36 22.97 17.87
C GLY A 340 -8.48 22.59 16.90
N ALA A 341 -9.11 21.44 17.16
CA ALA A 341 -10.25 20.97 16.36
C ALA A 341 -11.50 21.85 16.52
N ALA A 342 -11.60 22.64 17.59
CA ALA A 342 -12.73 23.54 17.83
C ALA A 342 -12.77 24.67 16.79
N ALA A 343 -11.65 25.41 16.62
CA ALA A 343 -11.57 26.49 15.64
C ALA A 343 -11.66 26.00 14.19
N LEU A 344 -11.11 24.82 13.87
CA LEU A 344 -11.31 24.19 12.56
C LEU A 344 -12.79 23.88 12.28
N ARG A 345 -13.52 23.38 13.29
CA ARG A 345 -14.95 23.04 13.17
C ARG A 345 -15.80 24.30 13.02
N GLU A 346 -15.51 25.36 13.75
CA GLU A 346 -16.18 26.66 13.66
C GLU A 346 -15.96 27.30 12.28
N ALA A 347 -14.71 27.38 11.83
CA ALA A 347 -14.36 27.91 10.50
C ALA A 347 -15.01 27.12 9.35
N LEU A 348 -15.20 25.80 9.51
CA LEU A 348 -15.91 24.98 8.53
C LEU A 348 -17.44 25.16 8.63
N ALA A 349 -18.01 25.23 9.84
CA ALA A 349 -19.45 25.45 10.04
C ALA A 349 -19.94 26.75 9.38
N ALA A 350 -19.15 27.82 9.47
CA ALA A 350 -19.48 29.13 8.91
C ALA A 350 -19.37 29.21 7.37
N ARG A 351 -18.83 28.19 6.69
CA ARG A 351 -18.46 28.25 5.26
C ARG A 351 -18.91 27.04 4.43
N ASP A 352 -19.06 25.87 5.06
CA ASP A 352 -19.44 24.59 4.43
C ASP A 352 -20.06 23.65 5.50
N PRO A 353 -21.27 23.99 6.01
CA PRO A 353 -21.98 23.16 6.97
C PRO A 353 -22.36 21.78 6.39
N ASP A 354 -22.57 21.71 5.07
CA ASP A 354 -22.90 20.50 4.32
C ASP A 354 -21.80 19.43 4.36
N THR A 355 -20.53 19.83 4.26
CA THR A 355 -19.42 18.90 4.49
C THR A 355 -19.30 18.58 5.98
N LEU A 356 -19.41 19.57 6.86
CA LEU A 356 -19.27 19.36 8.30
C LEU A 356 -20.25 18.30 8.83
N ALA A 357 -21.50 18.32 8.38
CA ALA A 357 -22.53 17.34 8.73
C ALA A 357 -22.23 15.91 8.24
N ARG A 358 -21.39 15.73 7.21
CA ARG A 358 -21.09 14.43 6.58
C ARG A 358 -19.74 13.83 6.98
N ILE A 359 -18.88 14.58 7.69
CA ILE A 359 -17.56 14.11 8.16
C ILE A 359 -17.54 13.81 9.66
N ASP A 360 -16.50 13.10 10.11
CA ASP A 360 -16.29 12.87 11.54
C ASP A 360 -15.61 14.12 12.13
N ALA A 361 -16.42 15.07 12.61
CA ALA A 361 -15.99 16.37 13.11
C ALA A 361 -15.08 16.33 14.36
N ARG A 362 -14.81 15.13 14.91
CA ARG A 362 -13.81 14.91 15.97
C ARG A 362 -12.41 14.63 15.40
N ASN A 363 -12.29 14.37 14.10
CA ASN A 363 -11.04 14.07 13.44
C ASN A 363 -10.46 15.35 12.81
N PRO A 364 -9.40 15.96 13.39
CA PRO A 364 -8.88 17.23 12.89
C PRO A 364 -8.38 17.14 11.45
N MET A 365 -7.79 16.02 11.03
CA MET A 365 -7.33 15.85 9.64
C MET A 365 -8.49 15.91 8.63
N ARG A 366 -9.71 15.49 9.01
CA ARG A 366 -10.90 15.64 8.14
C ARG A 366 -11.38 17.08 8.07
N LEU A 367 -11.40 17.80 9.19
CA LEU A 367 -11.73 19.22 9.22
C LEU A 367 -10.72 20.05 8.41
N MET A 368 -9.42 19.79 8.62
CA MET A 368 -8.33 20.41 7.85
C MET A 368 -8.50 20.13 6.36
N ARG A 369 -8.71 18.87 5.95
CA ARG A 369 -8.85 18.54 4.52
C ARG A 369 -10.11 19.14 3.88
N ALA A 370 -11.18 19.36 4.65
CA ALA A 370 -12.36 20.07 4.20
C ALA A 370 -12.06 21.56 3.94
N LEU A 371 -11.44 22.25 4.90
CA LEU A 371 -11.03 23.64 4.76
C LEU A 371 -9.99 23.83 3.64
N GLU A 372 -9.00 22.94 3.54
CA GLU A 372 -8.03 22.89 2.44
C GLU A 372 -8.74 22.85 1.08
N ALA A 373 -9.66 21.91 0.88
CA ALA A 373 -10.37 21.74 -0.40
C ALA A 373 -11.27 22.95 -0.73
N LEU A 374 -12.00 23.45 0.27
CA LEU A 374 -12.85 24.62 0.16
C LEU A 374 -12.06 25.89 -0.22
N GLU A 375 -10.88 26.09 0.37
CA GLU A 375 -10.01 27.22 0.03
C GLU A 375 -9.26 27.03 -1.29
N THR A 376 -8.95 25.79 -1.68
CA THR A 376 -8.28 25.51 -2.97
C THR A 376 -9.23 25.67 -4.16
N THR A 377 -10.54 25.40 -3.98
CA THR A 377 -11.49 25.24 -5.10
C THR A 377 -12.70 26.18 -5.06
N GLY A 378 -12.94 26.86 -3.93
CA GLY A 378 -14.21 27.55 -3.67
C GLY A 378 -15.40 26.62 -3.40
N LEU A 379 -15.22 25.30 -3.44
CA LEU A 379 -16.28 24.30 -3.30
C LEU A 379 -16.03 23.35 -2.12
N GLY A 380 -17.09 23.06 -1.37
CA GLY A 380 -17.05 22.10 -0.27
C GLY A 380 -16.81 20.66 -0.73
N LEU A 381 -16.27 19.81 0.14
CA LEU A 381 -16.05 18.38 -0.18
C LEU A 381 -17.36 17.68 -0.56
N SER A 382 -18.48 18.02 0.06
CA SER A 382 -19.82 17.52 -0.30
C SER A 382 -20.19 17.82 -1.76
N ALA A 383 -19.89 19.03 -2.25
CA ALA A 383 -20.15 19.45 -3.62
C ALA A 383 -19.15 18.83 -4.63
N LEU A 384 -17.88 18.73 -4.24
CA LEU A 384 -16.84 18.06 -5.04
C LEU A 384 -17.12 16.55 -5.19
N GLN A 385 -17.59 15.89 -4.13
CA GLN A 385 -17.97 14.47 -4.16
C GLN A 385 -19.20 14.20 -5.03
N ALA A 386 -20.19 15.12 -5.05
CA ALA A 386 -21.32 15.05 -5.98
C ALA A 386 -20.91 15.20 -7.46
N ARG A 387 -19.68 15.66 -7.74
CA ARG A 387 -19.09 15.81 -9.08
C ARG A 387 -17.99 14.78 -9.37
N THR A 388 -18.00 13.65 -8.66
CA THR A 388 -17.07 12.54 -8.88
C THR A 388 -17.33 11.91 -10.27
N PRO A 389 -16.31 11.77 -11.15
CA PRO A 389 -16.46 11.11 -12.44
C PRO A 389 -16.69 9.59 -12.26
N PRO A 390 -17.16 8.88 -13.32
CA PRO A 390 -17.29 7.43 -13.30
C PRO A 390 -16.02 6.71 -12.85
N PRO A 391 -16.13 5.55 -12.17
CA PRO A 391 -14.97 4.80 -11.68
C PRO A 391 -14.12 4.28 -12.86
N PRO A 392 -12.77 4.29 -12.73
CA PRO A 392 -11.91 3.69 -13.75
C PRO A 392 -12.19 2.20 -13.97
N LEU A 393 -12.58 1.47 -12.91
CA LEU A 393 -12.94 0.05 -12.95
C LEU A 393 -14.30 -0.19 -12.28
N PRO A 394 -15.41 -0.22 -13.05
CA PRO A 394 -16.74 -0.51 -12.51
C PRO A 394 -16.78 -1.90 -11.83
N PRO A 395 -17.39 -2.04 -10.63
CA PRO A 395 -17.42 -3.28 -9.86
C PRO A 395 -17.88 -4.53 -10.64
N GLU A 396 -18.88 -4.35 -11.52
CA GLU A 396 -19.49 -5.38 -12.36
C GLU A 396 -18.60 -5.87 -13.50
N ARG A 397 -17.58 -5.10 -13.88
CA ARG A 397 -16.54 -5.49 -14.86
C ARG A 397 -15.38 -6.26 -14.20
N ALA A 398 -15.44 -6.50 -12.89
CA ALA A 398 -14.36 -7.06 -12.10
C ALA A 398 -14.76 -8.36 -11.35
N ARG A 399 -13.76 -9.07 -10.82
CA ARG A 399 -13.92 -10.21 -9.92
C ARG A 399 -13.53 -9.80 -8.50
N LEU A 400 -14.49 -9.74 -7.60
CA LEU A 400 -14.35 -9.07 -6.31
C LEU A 400 -14.30 -10.07 -5.15
N VAL A 401 -13.35 -9.92 -4.23
CA VAL A 401 -13.34 -10.71 -2.98
C VAL A 401 -12.75 -9.92 -1.81
N ARG A 402 -13.32 -10.12 -0.61
CA ARG A 402 -12.77 -9.63 0.65
C ARG A 402 -12.51 -10.76 1.65
N LEU A 403 -11.28 -10.84 2.13
CA LEU A 403 -10.90 -11.72 3.23
C LEU A 403 -11.41 -11.15 4.55
N MET A 404 -12.24 -11.94 5.22
CA MET A 404 -12.94 -11.66 6.47
C MET A 404 -12.62 -12.77 7.50
N PRO A 405 -11.35 -12.97 7.88
CA PRO A 405 -10.96 -14.03 8.79
C PRO A 405 -11.50 -13.82 10.21
N GLU A 406 -11.57 -14.93 10.95
CA GLU A 406 -11.73 -14.95 12.40
C GLU A 406 -10.61 -14.11 13.06
N ARG A 407 -10.97 -13.38 14.13
CA ARG A 407 -10.18 -12.37 14.83
C ARG A 407 -8.99 -12.94 15.62
N GLU A 408 -9.19 -14.01 16.37
CA GLU A 408 -8.13 -14.63 17.18
C GLU A 408 -7.09 -15.30 16.28
N ALA A 409 -7.55 -16.05 15.28
CA ALA A 409 -6.69 -16.58 14.21
C ALA A 409 -6.01 -15.47 13.39
N LEU A 410 -6.58 -14.26 13.31
CA LEU A 410 -5.93 -13.10 12.69
C LEU A 410 -4.86 -12.48 13.61
N TYR A 411 -5.11 -12.39 14.91
CA TYR A 411 -4.17 -11.79 15.87
C TYR A 411 -2.94 -12.67 16.09
N ALA A 412 -3.10 -13.99 16.23
CA ALA A 412 -1.98 -14.93 16.29
C ALA A 412 -1.05 -14.82 15.06
N ARG A 413 -1.63 -14.62 13.86
CA ARG A 413 -0.86 -14.36 12.62
C ARG A 413 -0.23 -12.98 12.55
N ILE A 414 -0.75 -11.97 13.26
CA ILE A 414 -0.12 -10.65 13.38
C ILE A 414 1.13 -10.74 14.27
N GLU A 415 1.05 -11.50 15.35
CA GLU A 415 2.17 -11.74 16.28
C GLU A 415 3.30 -12.52 15.60
N ALA A 416 3.01 -13.72 15.11
CA ALA A 416 4.01 -14.55 14.44
C ALA A 416 4.64 -13.87 13.21
N ARG A 417 3.90 -13.00 12.50
CA ARG A 417 4.45 -12.21 11.39
C ARG A 417 5.39 -11.11 11.86
N PHE A 418 5.13 -10.46 13.00
CA PHE A 418 6.06 -9.46 13.53
C PHE A 418 7.32 -10.12 14.09
N ASP A 419 7.21 -11.33 14.64
CA ASP A 419 8.37 -12.13 15.04
C ASP A 419 9.24 -12.55 13.85
N ALA A 420 8.61 -12.97 12.74
CA ALA A 420 9.29 -13.22 11.48
C ALA A 420 9.99 -11.95 10.95
N MET A 421 9.31 -10.79 10.93
CA MET A 421 9.92 -9.51 10.53
C MET A 421 11.18 -9.16 11.34
N LEU A 422 11.18 -9.40 12.66
CA LEU A 422 12.36 -9.17 13.50
C LEU A 422 13.53 -10.09 13.09
N ALA A 423 13.26 -11.36 12.82
CA ALA A 423 14.26 -12.32 12.33
C ALA A 423 14.72 -12.04 10.88
N GLU A 424 13.86 -11.43 10.06
CA GLU A 424 14.13 -11.01 8.66
C GLU A 424 14.88 -9.68 8.57
N GLY A 425 15.32 -9.07 9.68
CA GLY A 425 16.13 -7.85 9.68
C GLY A 425 15.33 -6.53 9.75
N ALA A 426 14.10 -6.53 10.27
CA ALA A 426 13.32 -5.30 10.45
C ALA A 426 14.00 -4.22 11.34
N LEU A 427 14.94 -4.61 12.21
CA LEU A 427 15.76 -3.67 12.97
C LEU A 427 16.77 -2.94 12.07
N ASP A 428 17.44 -3.64 11.16
CA ASP A 428 18.38 -3.05 10.21
C ASP A 428 17.64 -2.17 9.18
N GLU A 429 16.46 -2.61 8.73
CA GLU A 429 15.56 -1.79 7.90
C GLU A 429 15.12 -0.51 8.63
N ALA A 430 14.76 -0.60 9.91
CA ALA A 430 14.42 0.57 10.73
C ALA A 430 15.61 1.51 10.95
N ALA A 431 16.82 0.97 11.14
CA ALA A 431 18.05 1.76 11.26
C ALA A 431 18.40 2.49 9.94
N ALA A 432 18.33 1.79 8.81
CA ALA A 432 18.55 2.36 7.48
C ALA A 432 17.52 3.45 7.15
N ALA A 433 16.24 3.23 7.47
CA ALA A 433 15.18 4.22 7.28
C ALA A 433 15.36 5.47 8.18
N ALA A 434 15.85 5.30 9.42
CA ALA A 434 16.18 6.43 10.30
C ALA A 434 17.39 7.23 9.79
N ALA A 435 18.40 6.57 9.22
CA ALA A 435 19.59 7.22 8.67
C ALA A 435 19.33 8.14 7.45
N LEU A 436 18.14 8.06 6.85
CA LEU A 436 17.69 8.98 5.79
C LEU A 436 17.19 10.33 6.32
N ASP A 437 17.09 10.52 7.65
CA ASP A 437 16.49 11.68 8.33
C ASP A 437 15.14 12.15 7.71
N PRO A 438 14.17 11.24 7.51
CA PRO A 438 12.88 11.61 6.92
C PRO A 438 12.09 12.49 7.92
N PRO A 439 11.44 13.57 7.46
CA PRO A 439 10.61 14.41 8.33
C PRO A 439 9.61 13.60 9.15
N ALA A 440 9.38 13.96 10.41
CA ALA A 440 8.46 13.23 11.30
C ALA A 440 6.99 13.18 10.79
N SER A 441 6.64 14.07 9.85
CA SER A 441 5.36 14.12 9.13
C SER A 441 5.33 13.27 7.84
N ALA A 442 6.48 12.76 7.38
CA ALA A 442 6.59 12.00 6.14
C ALA A 442 5.73 10.73 6.18
N GLN A 443 5.00 10.48 5.10
CA GLN A 443 3.96 9.45 5.07
C GLN A 443 4.53 8.03 5.24
N ALA A 444 5.75 7.79 4.77
CA ALA A 444 6.49 6.55 5.01
C ALA A 444 6.66 6.24 6.51
N MET A 445 6.80 7.25 7.38
CA MET A 445 6.97 7.08 8.83
C MET A 445 5.65 6.74 9.56
N ASN A 446 4.64 6.25 8.83
CA ASN A 446 3.44 5.60 9.35
C ASN A 446 3.44 4.09 9.13
N ALA A 447 4.55 3.51 8.65
CA ALA A 447 4.78 2.06 8.72
C ALA A 447 4.70 1.61 10.19
N ILE A 448 3.89 0.58 10.45
CA ILE A 448 3.61 0.13 11.81
C ILE A 448 4.80 -0.66 12.34
N GLY A 449 5.30 -0.31 13.53
CA GLY A 449 6.55 -0.84 14.07
C GLY A 449 7.77 0.02 13.77
N ALA A 450 7.76 0.86 12.73
CA ALA A 450 8.92 1.70 12.41
C ALA A 450 9.25 2.69 13.54
N ARG A 451 8.25 3.34 14.14
CA ARG A 451 8.46 4.30 15.23
C ARG A 451 8.91 3.61 16.51
N GLU A 452 8.38 2.42 16.75
CA GLU A 452 8.67 1.58 17.91
C GLU A 452 10.12 1.05 17.84
N LEU A 453 10.54 0.47 16.70
CA LEU A 453 11.89 -0.03 16.50
C LEU A 453 12.92 1.11 16.44
N ILE A 454 12.61 2.25 15.81
CA ILE A 454 13.48 3.43 15.85
C ILE A 454 13.58 4.00 17.27
N ALA A 455 12.54 3.93 18.10
CA ALA A 455 12.65 4.33 19.51
C ALA A 455 13.52 3.36 20.32
N HIS A 456 13.45 2.05 20.05
CA HIS A 456 14.33 1.05 20.64
C HIS A 456 15.81 1.26 20.25
N LEU A 457 16.10 1.48 18.96
CA LEU A 457 17.45 1.78 18.45
C LEU A 457 18.08 3.04 19.08
N HIS A 458 17.25 3.98 19.55
CA HIS A 458 17.69 5.16 20.30
C HIS A 458 17.70 4.96 21.84
N GLY A 459 17.57 3.71 22.34
CA GLY A 459 17.59 3.40 23.77
C GLY A 459 16.37 3.90 24.56
N ARG A 460 15.25 4.25 23.90
CA ARG A 460 14.07 4.87 24.54
C ARG A 460 13.00 3.86 24.99
N MET A 461 13.17 2.58 24.65
CA MET A 461 12.34 1.45 25.08
C MET A 461 13.08 0.12 24.81
N THR A 462 12.66 -0.96 25.45
CA THR A 462 13.20 -2.30 25.15
C THR A 462 12.67 -2.85 23.82
N LEU A 463 13.29 -3.90 23.29
CA LEU A 463 12.79 -4.58 22.09
C LEU A 463 11.41 -5.22 22.33
N ASP A 464 11.18 -5.78 23.52
CA ASP A 464 9.89 -6.37 23.91
C ASP A 464 8.78 -5.32 24.00
N GLU A 465 9.09 -4.12 24.54
CA GLU A 465 8.16 -2.99 24.52
C GLU A 465 7.84 -2.52 23.10
N ALA A 466 8.86 -2.39 22.24
CA ALA A 466 8.69 -2.01 20.85
C ALA A 466 7.83 -3.03 20.10
N ARG A 467 8.12 -4.33 20.27
CA ARG A 467 7.34 -5.46 19.77
C ARG A 467 5.89 -5.40 20.22
N ALA A 468 5.64 -5.29 21.53
CA ALA A 468 4.30 -5.27 22.09
C ALA A 468 3.46 -4.07 21.56
N ARG A 469 4.09 -2.89 21.46
CA ARG A 469 3.47 -1.69 20.89
C ARG A 469 3.16 -1.87 19.39
N ALA A 470 4.10 -2.40 18.60
CA ALA A 470 3.96 -2.63 17.17
C ALA A 470 2.87 -3.68 16.85
N VAL A 471 2.87 -4.80 17.58
CA VAL A 471 1.81 -5.83 17.52
C VAL A 471 0.45 -5.22 17.83
N GLN A 472 0.32 -4.46 18.92
CA GLN A 472 -0.96 -3.87 19.30
C GLN A 472 -1.43 -2.78 18.31
N ALA A 473 -0.51 -1.98 17.77
CA ALA A 473 -0.80 -1.05 16.67
C ALA A 473 -1.27 -1.78 15.40
N THR A 474 -0.70 -2.95 15.10
CA THR A 474 -1.08 -3.80 13.96
C THR A 474 -2.44 -4.45 14.16
N ARG A 475 -2.75 -4.99 15.35
CA ARG A 475 -4.10 -5.45 15.74
C ARG A 475 -5.13 -4.32 15.61
N ASN A 476 -4.79 -3.12 16.08
CA ASN A 476 -5.64 -1.92 15.96
C ASN A 476 -5.86 -1.50 14.50
N TYR A 477 -4.87 -1.64 13.62
CA TYR A 477 -5.01 -1.39 12.17
C TYR A 477 -5.88 -2.46 11.49
N ALA A 478 -5.66 -3.74 11.77
CA ALA A 478 -6.49 -4.84 11.29
C ALA A 478 -7.96 -4.67 11.69
N LYS A 479 -8.25 -4.21 12.93
CA LYS A 479 -9.59 -3.83 13.39
C LYS A 479 -10.20 -2.72 12.52
N ARG A 480 -9.44 -1.66 12.20
CA ARG A 480 -9.90 -0.58 11.30
C ARG A 480 -10.18 -1.09 9.88
N GLN A 481 -9.32 -1.95 9.33
CA GLN A 481 -9.51 -2.57 8.02
C GLN A 481 -10.78 -3.43 7.99
N LEU A 482 -10.98 -4.31 8.96
CA LEU A 482 -12.19 -5.12 9.08
C LEU A 482 -13.46 -4.27 9.19
N THR A 483 -13.43 -3.15 9.92
CA THR A 483 -14.57 -2.21 9.98
C THR A 483 -14.84 -1.54 8.62
N TRP A 484 -13.80 -1.16 7.86
CA TRP A 484 -13.98 -0.68 6.48
C TRP A 484 -14.61 -1.76 5.58
N LEU A 485 -14.08 -2.99 5.62
CA LEU A 485 -14.55 -4.11 4.81
C LEU A 485 -16.02 -4.47 5.09
N ARG A 486 -16.46 -4.38 6.35
CA ARG A 486 -17.88 -4.55 6.72
C ARG A 486 -18.76 -3.41 6.20
N ASN A 487 -18.35 -2.16 6.39
CA ASN A 487 -19.24 -1.00 6.26
C ASN A 487 -19.19 -0.32 4.88
N ARG A 488 -18.09 -0.45 4.13
CA ARG A 488 -17.88 0.20 2.82
C ARG A 488 -17.73 -0.78 1.66
N MET A 489 -17.56 -2.07 1.94
CA MET A 489 -17.37 -3.11 0.92
C MET A 489 -18.35 -4.28 1.12
N ARG A 490 -19.55 -4.02 1.68
CA ARG A 490 -20.57 -5.03 2.00
C ARG A 490 -21.02 -5.85 0.79
N ALA A 491 -21.06 -5.25 -0.40
CA ALA A 491 -21.47 -5.91 -1.64
C ALA A 491 -20.43 -6.91 -2.17
N TRP A 492 -19.17 -6.87 -1.71
CA TRP A 492 -18.15 -7.80 -2.19
C TRP A 492 -18.32 -9.18 -1.52
N PRO A 493 -18.18 -10.29 -2.28
CA PRO A 493 -18.13 -11.65 -1.74
C PRO A 493 -17.12 -11.75 -0.58
N ALA A 494 -17.56 -12.31 0.55
CA ALA A 494 -16.75 -12.49 1.74
C ALA A 494 -16.24 -13.93 1.84
N ALA A 495 -14.96 -14.08 2.16
CA ALA A 495 -14.34 -15.38 2.41
C ALA A 495 -13.60 -15.36 3.77
N PRO A 496 -13.71 -16.40 4.61
CA PRO A 496 -12.96 -16.47 5.86
C PRO A 496 -11.45 -16.66 5.63
N ASP A 497 -11.07 -17.27 4.51
CA ASP A 497 -9.70 -17.69 4.20
C ASP A 497 -9.38 -17.61 2.68
N ALA A 498 -8.10 -17.79 2.34
CA ALA A 498 -7.61 -17.72 0.97
C ALA A 498 -8.10 -18.85 0.04
N ARG A 499 -8.33 -20.07 0.54
CA ARG A 499 -8.85 -21.21 -0.23
C ARG A 499 -10.30 -20.96 -0.61
N THR A 500 -11.12 -20.49 0.32
CA THR A 500 -12.50 -20.07 0.04
C THR A 500 -12.54 -18.90 -0.94
N ALA A 501 -11.66 -17.90 -0.78
CA ALA A 501 -11.59 -16.75 -1.68
C ALA A 501 -11.22 -17.13 -3.11
N LEU A 502 -10.23 -18.02 -3.29
CA LEU A 502 -9.83 -18.56 -4.59
C LEU A 502 -10.99 -19.27 -5.29
N ALA A 503 -11.75 -20.09 -4.55
CA ALA A 503 -12.93 -20.78 -5.07
C ALA A 503 -14.10 -19.84 -5.45
N LEU A 504 -14.22 -18.68 -4.81
CA LEU A 504 -15.18 -17.63 -5.23
C LEU A 504 -14.73 -16.96 -6.53
N VAL A 505 -13.47 -16.53 -6.61
CA VAL A 505 -12.92 -15.85 -7.81
C VAL A 505 -12.95 -16.74 -9.04
N GLN A 506 -12.72 -18.05 -8.89
CA GLN A 506 -12.80 -19.02 -10.00
C GLN A 506 -14.23 -19.33 -10.47
N LYS A 507 -15.26 -19.03 -9.68
CA LYS A 507 -16.68 -19.16 -10.05
C LYS A 507 -17.31 -17.86 -10.57
N SER A 508 -16.57 -16.74 -10.47
CA SER A 508 -17.05 -15.40 -10.76
C SER A 508 -16.80 -15.00 -12.21
#